data_AF-A0A2U3AFA8-F1
#
_entry.id   AF-A0A2U3AFA8-F1
#
_cell.length_a   1.000
_cell.length_b   1.000
_cell.length_c   1.000
_cell.angle_alpha   90.00
_cell.angle_beta   90.00
_cell.angle_gamma   90.00
#
_symmetry.space_group_name_H-M   'P 1'
#
loop_
_entity.id
_entity.type
_entity.pdbx_description
1 polymer ?
#
loop_
_entity_poly.entity_id
_entity_poly.type
_entity_poly.pdbx_seq_one_letter_code
_entity_poly.pdbx_strand_id
1 'polypeptide(L)'
;MKVVGMKYRKGGIFTTYRSDKVWYYSDSKPSHTWGGAHNFYKHWKKRAGIAKKSGSLGKGDVVNIDFQNDGKIDHTVIITKVKSGKQYYTQHTTDSKNKNTISDLYKKGYTLYGYEMDKVSN
;
A
#
# COMPACT_ATOMS: atom_id res chain seq x y z
N MET A 1 -7.52 21.54 -9.92
CA MET A 1 -6.80 20.29 -9.58
C MET A 1 -7.84 19.22 -9.28
N LYS A 2 -7.96 18.16 -10.10
CA LYS A 2 -8.94 17.08 -9.85
C LYS A 2 -8.33 16.20 -8.76
N VAL A 3 -8.91 16.21 -7.57
CA VAL A 3 -8.55 15.26 -6.51
C VAL A 3 -9.01 13.88 -6.99
N VAL A 4 -8.08 13.11 -7.54
CA VAL A 4 -8.23 11.69 -7.82
C VAL A 4 -7.83 10.93 -6.56
N GLY A 5 -8.65 9.94 -6.21
CA GLY A 5 -8.47 9.14 -5.02
C GLY A 5 -9.46 7.98 -5.04
N MET A 6 -9.12 6.90 -4.36
CA MET A 6 -9.94 5.71 -4.36
C MET A 6 -11.23 5.96 -3.59
N LYS A 7 -12.36 5.91 -4.29
CA LYS A 7 -13.67 6.08 -3.69
C LYS A 7 -14.05 4.84 -2.91
N TYR A 8 -14.81 5.07 -1.85
CA TYR A 8 -15.53 4.04 -1.11
C TYR A 8 -16.25 3.09 -2.07
N ARG A 9 -16.06 1.79 -1.88
CA ARG A 9 -16.62 0.74 -2.73
C ARG A 9 -17.15 -0.40 -1.87
N LYS A 10 -18.44 -0.31 -1.53
CA LYS A 10 -19.19 -1.47 -1.04
C LYS A 10 -19.52 -2.39 -2.21
N GLY A 11 -19.45 -3.69 -1.97
CA GLY A 11 -19.85 -4.68 -2.96
C GLY A 11 -21.35 -4.66 -3.20
N GLY A 12 -21.79 -5.17 -4.36
CA GLY A 12 -23.20 -5.41 -4.66
C GLY A 12 -23.67 -6.77 -4.15
N ILE A 13 -24.85 -7.20 -4.59
CA ILE A 13 -25.53 -8.45 -4.18
C ILE A 13 -24.61 -9.68 -4.21
N PHE A 14 -23.67 -9.78 -5.16
CA PHE A 14 -22.74 -10.91 -5.31
C PHE A 14 -21.33 -10.66 -4.77
N THR A 15 -21.04 -9.48 -4.20
CA THR A 15 -19.70 -9.11 -3.75
C THR A 15 -19.70 -8.83 -2.26
N THR A 16 -19.18 -9.78 -1.48
CA THR A 16 -19.13 -9.66 -0.03
C THR A 16 -17.96 -8.81 0.44
N TYR A 17 -17.98 -8.45 1.73
CA TYR A 17 -16.86 -7.78 2.41
C TYR A 17 -15.52 -8.54 2.32
N ARG A 18 -15.54 -9.85 2.02
CA ARG A 18 -14.34 -10.70 1.87
C ARG A 18 -13.67 -10.56 0.49
N SER A 19 -14.29 -9.87 -0.45
CA SER A 19 -13.75 -9.76 -1.80
C SER A 19 -12.58 -8.77 -1.89
N ASP A 20 -11.53 -9.13 -2.65
CA ASP A 20 -10.47 -8.20 -3.05
C ASP A 20 -10.96 -7.05 -3.95
N LYS A 21 -12.26 -7.04 -4.31
CA LYS A 21 -12.87 -6.00 -5.14
C LYS A 21 -13.49 -4.85 -4.36
N VAL A 22 -13.75 -5.02 -3.06
CA VAL A 22 -14.35 -3.99 -2.22
C VAL A 22 -13.28 -3.14 -1.55
N TRP A 23 -13.60 -1.90 -1.22
CA TRP A 23 -12.71 -0.98 -0.51
C TRP A 23 -13.53 -0.04 0.34
N TYR A 24 -13.67 -0.39 1.61
CA TYR A 24 -14.32 0.49 2.59
C TYR A 24 -13.82 0.20 4.00
N TYR A 25 -13.78 1.26 4.79
CA TYR A 25 -13.56 1.19 6.22
C TYR A 25 -14.90 1.24 6.96
N SER A 26 -15.00 0.53 8.07
CA SER A 26 -16.13 0.52 9.00
C SER A 26 -15.61 -0.03 10.32
N ASP A 27 -16.00 0.56 11.44
CA ASP A 27 -15.51 0.12 12.76
C ASP A 27 -15.99 -1.28 13.15
N SER A 28 -17.19 -1.69 12.71
CA SER A 28 -17.75 -3.00 13.03
C SER A 28 -17.35 -4.10 12.06
N LYS A 29 -17.24 -3.78 10.77
CA LYS A 29 -16.96 -4.77 9.73
C LYS A 29 -16.30 -4.14 8.50
N PRO A 30 -15.01 -3.76 8.59
CA PRO A 30 -14.30 -3.23 7.44
C PRO A 30 -14.18 -4.30 6.35
N SER A 31 -13.95 -3.86 5.12
CA SER A 31 -13.64 -4.80 4.03
C SER A 31 -12.35 -5.57 4.33
N HIS A 32 -12.27 -6.81 3.83
CA HIS A 32 -11.10 -7.68 3.96
C HIS A 32 -9.81 -7.04 3.44
N THR A 33 -9.93 -6.17 2.43
CA THR A 33 -8.83 -5.40 1.83
C THR A 33 -8.21 -4.35 2.77
N TRP A 34 -8.92 -3.97 3.84
CA TRP A 34 -8.37 -3.15 4.94
C TRP A 34 -7.74 -3.99 6.05
N GLY A 35 -8.05 -5.29 6.13
CA GLY A 35 -7.73 -6.14 7.29
C GLY A 35 -6.31 -6.69 7.36
N GLY A 36 -5.46 -6.48 6.34
CA GLY A 36 -4.09 -6.98 6.37
C GLY A 36 -3.27 -6.62 5.13
N ALA A 37 -1.94 -6.70 5.25
CA ALA A 37 -0.99 -6.28 4.21
C ALA A 37 -1.18 -7.05 2.88
N HIS A 38 -1.33 -8.37 2.95
CA HIS A 38 -1.57 -9.18 1.75
C HIS A 38 -2.91 -8.91 1.08
N ASN A 39 -3.95 -8.60 1.85
CA ASN A 39 -5.28 -8.30 1.30
C ASN A 39 -5.28 -6.92 0.63
N PHE A 40 -4.58 -5.96 1.25
CA PHE A 40 -4.29 -4.66 0.65
C PHE A 40 -3.57 -4.85 -0.69
N TYR A 41 -2.50 -5.64 -0.73
CA TYR A 41 -1.76 -5.95 -1.96
C TYR A 41 -2.65 -6.53 -3.07
N LYS A 42 -3.48 -7.53 -2.75
CA LYS A 42 -4.40 -8.15 -3.73
C LYS A 42 -5.37 -7.13 -4.33
N HIS A 43 -5.84 -6.19 -3.52
CA HIS A 43 -6.72 -5.12 -3.96
C HIS A 43 -6.02 -4.12 -4.88
N TRP A 44 -4.88 -3.61 -4.44
CA TRP A 44 -4.21 -2.45 -5.02
C TRP A 44 -3.32 -2.79 -6.21
N LYS A 45 -2.66 -3.96 -6.24
CA LYS A 45 -1.81 -4.35 -7.37
C LYS A 45 -2.55 -4.35 -8.71
N LYS A 46 -3.84 -4.69 -8.69
CA LYS A 46 -4.69 -4.72 -9.89
C LYS A 46 -5.27 -3.34 -10.26
N ARG A 47 -5.34 -2.42 -9.30
CA ARG A 47 -6.03 -1.12 -9.46
C ARG A 47 -5.07 0.03 -9.69
N ALA A 48 -4.06 0.14 -8.84
CA ALA A 48 -3.01 1.11 -8.98
C ALA A 48 -1.99 0.70 -10.04
N GLY A 49 -1.83 -0.62 -10.23
CA GLY A 49 -0.62 -1.15 -10.84
C GLY A 49 0.57 -1.04 -9.88
N ILE A 50 1.59 -1.86 -10.08
CA ILE A 50 2.84 -1.75 -9.34
C ILE A 50 3.73 -0.76 -10.08
N ALA A 51 4.27 0.23 -9.36
CA ALA A 51 5.20 1.20 -9.91
C ALA A 51 6.43 0.48 -10.50
N LYS A 52 6.80 0.81 -11.73
CA LYS A 52 7.94 0.19 -12.43
C LYS A 52 9.27 0.44 -11.75
N LYS A 53 9.39 1.55 -11.02
CA LYS A 53 10.60 1.97 -10.32
C LYS A 53 10.22 2.54 -8.96
N SER A 54 10.95 2.17 -7.92
CA SER A 54 10.77 2.74 -6.59
C SER A 54 10.97 4.25 -6.56
N GLY A 55 11.88 4.79 -7.39
CA GLY A 55 12.13 6.23 -7.49
C GLY A 55 10.93 7.06 -7.99
N SER A 56 9.90 6.44 -8.56
CA SER A 56 8.66 7.12 -8.95
C SER A 56 7.76 7.43 -7.75
N LEU A 57 7.99 6.78 -6.61
CA LEU A 57 7.14 6.90 -5.44
C LEU A 57 7.42 8.20 -4.66
N GLY A 58 6.36 8.89 -4.28
CA GLY A 58 6.38 10.16 -3.56
C GLY A 58 5.80 10.08 -2.15
N LYS A 59 5.66 11.25 -1.52
CA LYS A 59 4.97 11.37 -0.23
C LYS A 59 3.49 11.03 -0.42
N GLY A 60 2.96 10.13 0.41
CA GLY A 60 1.59 9.62 0.35
C GLY A 60 1.48 8.25 -0.31
N ASP A 61 2.51 7.82 -1.03
CA ASP A 61 2.52 6.52 -1.68
C ASP A 61 2.76 5.39 -0.68
N VAL A 62 2.22 4.22 -1.04
CA VAL A 62 2.20 3.03 -0.21
C VAL A 62 3.15 1.99 -0.79
N VAL A 63 3.86 1.28 0.09
CA VAL A 63 4.75 0.19 -0.28
C VAL A 63 4.40 -1.05 0.52
N ASN A 64 4.11 -2.14 -0.19
CA ASN A 64 4.01 -3.47 0.38
C ASN A 64 5.37 -4.16 0.40
N ILE A 65 5.62 -4.96 1.44
CA ILE A 65 6.89 -5.64 1.69
C ILE A 65 6.60 -7.13 1.86
N ASP A 66 7.36 -7.93 1.12
CA ASP A 66 7.45 -9.38 1.24
C ASP A 66 8.84 -9.67 1.85
N PHE A 67 8.88 -10.11 3.11
CA PHE A 67 10.15 -10.28 3.82
C PHE A 67 10.86 -11.58 3.41
N GLN A 68 10.10 -12.59 2.99
CA GLN A 68 10.57 -13.94 2.69
C GLN A 68 10.74 -14.16 1.18
N ASN A 69 10.28 -13.24 0.35
CA ASN A 69 10.24 -13.34 -1.11
C ASN A 69 9.41 -14.54 -1.61
N ASP A 70 8.35 -14.90 -0.87
CA ASP A 70 7.47 -16.05 -1.18
C ASP A 70 6.18 -15.64 -1.92
N GLY A 71 6.02 -14.35 -2.21
CA GLY A 71 4.83 -13.77 -2.84
C GLY A 71 3.69 -13.46 -1.85
N LYS A 72 3.88 -13.75 -0.56
CA LYS A 72 2.99 -13.34 0.52
C LYS A 72 3.50 -12.03 1.10
N ILE A 73 2.59 -11.07 1.22
CA ILE A 73 2.97 -9.74 1.71
C ILE A 73 2.78 -9.72 3.22
N ASP A 74 3.86 -9.42 3.93
CA ASP A 74 3.89 -9.36 5.40
C ASP A 74 3.59 -7.97 5.92
N HIS A 75 4.00 -6.93 5.18
CA HIS A 75 3.94 -5.57 5.71
C HIS A 75 3.53 -4.50 4.69
N THR A 76 2.99 -3.40 5.21
CA THR A 76 2.60 -2.22 4.45
C THR A 76 3.16 -0.99 5.16
N VAL A 77 3.84 -0.13 4.41
CA VAL A 77 4.37 1.15 4.91
C VAL A 77 3.92 2.29 4.01
N ILE A 78 3.90 3.51 4.57
CA ILE A 78 3.55 4.72 3.83
C ILE A 78 4.77 5.64 3.77
N ILE A 79 5.09 6.15 2.59
CA ILE A 79 6.12 7.17 2.43
C ILE A 79 5.58 8.49 2.96
N THR A 80 6.13 8.95 4.08
CA THR A 80 5.64 10.15 4.77
C THR A 80 6.55 11.35 4.60
N LYS A 81 7.75 11.16 4.04
CA LYS A 81 8.71 12.24 3.76
C LYS A 81 9.64 11.84 2.61
N VAL A 82 9.86 12.78 1.69
CA VAL A 82 10.94 12.68 0.70
C VAL A 82 11.92 13.83 0.98
N LYS A 83 13.19 13.53 1.17
CA LYS A 83 14.24 14.54 1.40
C LYS A 83 15.53 14.11 0.71
N SER A 84 16.10 15.00 -0.11
CA SER A 84 17.36 14.76 -0.84
C SER A 84 17.34 13.44 -1.62
N GLY A 85 16.25 13.16 -2.34
CA GLY A 85 16.05 11.92 -3.11
C GLY A 85 15.76 10.66 -2.29
N LYS A 86 15.76 10.74 -0.95
CA LYS A 86 15.46 9.60 -0.07
C LYS A 86 13.99 9.60 0.33
N GLN A 87 13.35 8.44 0.17
CA GLN A 87 11.96 8.19 0.55
C GLN A 87 11.92 7.56 1.94
N TYR A 88 11.51 8.34 2.93
CA TYR A 88 11.35 7.92 4.31
C TYR A 88 9.92 7.44 4.55
N TYR A 89 9.78 6.31 5.24
CA TYR A 89 8.49 5.71 5.51
C TYR A 89 8.11 5.75 7.00
N THR A 90 6.83 5.56 7.25
CA THR A 90 6.25 5.34 8.58
C THR A 90 5.67 3.92 8.64
N GLN A 91 5.87 3.25 9.77
CA GLN A 91 5.39 1.89 10.04
C GLN A 91 4.99 1.72 11.52
N HIS A 92 4.26 0.65 11.81
CA HIS A 92 3.80 0.33 13.17
C HIS A 92 4.47 -0.90 13.81
N THR A 93 5.24 -1.73 13.08
CA THR A 93 5.88 -2.92 13.71
C THR A 93 6.80 -2.55 14.88
N THR A 94 7.49 -1.42 14.76
CA THR A 94 8.33 -0.87 15.85
C THR A 94 8.02 0.61 16.06
N ASP A 95 6.78 1.04 15.76
CA ASP A 95 6.32 2.44 15.75
C ASP A 95 7.40 3.46 15.37
N SER A 96 7.56 3.68 14.07
CA SER A 96 8.61 4.56 13.57
C SER A 96 8.08 5.50 12.51
N LYS A 97 8.43 6.79 12.65
CA LYS A 97 8.11 7.84 11.69
C LYS A 97 9.39 8.40 11.08
N ASN A 98 9.56 8.24 9.77
CA ASN A 98 10.70 8.75 9.00
C ASN A 98 12.10 8.36 9.52
N LYS A 99 12.23 7.20 10.18
CA LYS A 99 13.53 6.70 10.66
C LYS A 99 14.30 5.98 9.55
N ASN A 100 13.59 5.17 8.78
CA ASN A 100 14.15 4.31 7.73
C ASN A 100 13.68 4.75 6.35
N THR A 101 14.40 4.33 5.31
CA THR A 101 14.08 4.62 3.92
C THR A 101 13.69 3.37 3.14
N ILE A 102 13.00 3.57 2.01
CA ILE A 102 12.72 2.49 1.06
C ILE A 102 14.02 1.81 0.58
N SER A 103 15.11 2.56 0.43
CA SER A 103 16.42 1.99 0.09
C SER A 103 16.93 1.00 1.14
N ASP A 104 16.66 1.24 2.42
CA ASP A 104 17.09 0.33 3.50
C ASP A 104 16.33 -0.99 3.48
N LEU A 105 15.09 -1.01 2.98
CA LEU A 105 14.34 -2.24 2.75
C LEU A 105 14.95 -3.07 1.62
N TYR A 106 15.34 -2.42 0.51
CA TYR A 106 16.05 -3.10 -0.58
C TYR A 106 17.38 -3.71 -0.12
N LYS A 107 18.15 -3.01 0.74
CA LYS A 107 19.40 -3.53 1.30
C LYS A 107 19.21 -4.78 2.17
N LYS A 108 18.01 -4.98 2.72
CA LYS A 108 17.65 -6.20 3.46
C LYS A 108 17.28 -7.38 2.56
N GLY A 109 17.25 -7.19 1.24
CA GLY A 109 16.90 -8.23 0.28
C GLY A 109 15.40 -8.51 0.17
N TYR A 110 14.55 -7.60 0.65
CA TYR A 110 13.09 -7.74 0.59
C TYR A 110 12.55 -7.36 -0.79
N THR A 111 11.46 -8.02 -1.19
CA THR A 111 10.71 -7.66 -2.40
C THR A 111 9.67 -6.59 -2.06
N LEU A 112 9.68 -5.49 -2.82
CA LEU A 112 8.84 -4.33 -2.58
C LEU A 112 7.84 -4.11 -3.73
N TYR A 113 6.61 -3.76 -3.36
CA TYR A 113 5.55 -3.43 -4.31
C TYR A 113 4.98 -2.04 -3.98
N GLY A 114 5.37 -1.05 -4.77
CA GLY A 114 4.95 0.34 -4.58
C GLY A 114 3.76 0.72 -5.46
N TYR A 115 2.94 1.65 -4.96
CA TYR A 115 1.77 2.18 -5.67
C TYR A 115 1.80 3.71 -5.65
N GLU A 116 1.67 4.32 -6.83
CA GLU A 116 1.50 5.76 -7.00
C GLU A 116 0.03 6.12 -6.69
N MET A 117 -0.27 6.35 -5.41
CA MET A 117 -1.63 6.42 -4.87
C MET A 117 -2.40 7.64 -5.39
N ASP A 118 -1.69 8.70 -5.74
CA ASP A 118 -2.21 9.92 -6.36
C ASP A 118 -2.72 9.70 -7.79
N LYS A 119 -2.26 8.65 -8.48
CA LYS A 119 -2.67 8.31 -9.85
C LYS A 119 -3.84 7.35 -9.92
N VAL A 120 -4.27 6.80 -8.79
CA VAL A 120 -5.31 5.76 -8.75
C VAL A 120 -6.69 6.38 -8.72
N SER A 121 -7.60 5.84 -9.55
CA SER A 121 -9.02 6.16 -9.52
C SER A 121 -9.86 4.91 -9.79
N ASN A 122 -11.14 4.96 -9.42
CA ASN A 122 -12.12 3.89 -9.64
C ASN A 122 -13.48 4.41 -10.09
#